data_AF-A0A9E5M7S5-F1
#
_entry.id   AF-A0A9E5M7S5-F1
#
_cell.length_a   1.000
_cell.length_b   1.000
_cell.length_c   1.000
_cell.angle_alpha   90.00
_cell.angle_beta   90.00
_cell.angle_gamma   90.00
#
_symmetry.space_group_name_H-M   'P 1'
#
loop_
_entity.id
_entity.type
_entity.pdbx_description
1 polymer ?
#
loop_
_entity_poly.entity_id
_entity_poly.type
_entity_poly.pdbx_seq_one_letter_code
_entity_poly.pdbx_strand_id
1 'polypeptide(L)'
;VGQRYKVVQNEELFQFGDALLDGGRWETAGSIKNGTVVFGSLALDRETVLDPSGVGDKINNYLLVHTSHDGSVAIQASVTPVRVVCQNTLNVALHKSNVKQSYKIRHTQTAEGKVAAAREALGLAKTYLDEFDKMAHQMILTLSSN
;
A
#
# COMPACT_ATOMS: atom_id res chain seq x y z
N VAL A 1 -20.46 7.27 -16.70
CA VAL A 1 -19.27 8.07 -16.33
C VAL A 1 -19.71 9.52 -16.19
N GLY A 2 -19.48 10.17 -15.06
CA GLY A 2 -19.96 11.54 -14.80
C GLY A 2 -19.02 12.61 -15.37
N GLN A 3 -19.55 13.75 -15.82
CA GLN A 3 -18.81 14.86 -16.48
C GLN A 3 -17.69 15.52 -15.65
N ARG A 4 -17.36 15.01 -14.46
CA ARG A 4 -16.36 15.59 -13.54
C ARG A 4 -15.08 14.74 -13.39
N TYR A 5 -14.95 13.65 -14.15
CA TYR A 5 -13.75 12.83 -14.12
C TYR A 5 -12.63 13.46 -14.96
N LYS A 6 -11.45 13.61 -14.35
CA LYS A 6 -10.21 13.97 -15.03
C LYS A 6 -9.27 12.78 -14.94
N VAL A 7 -8.77 12.31 -16.09
CA VAL A 7 -7.76 11.24 -16.14
C VAL A 7 -6.52 11.71 -15.41
N VAL A 8 -6.05 10.90 -14.46
CA VAL A 8 -4.78 11.12 -13.74
C VAL A 8 -3.68 10.48 -14.55
N GLN A 9 -2.63 11.23 -14.86
CA GLN A 9 -1.50 10.67 -15.60
C GLN A 9 -0.68 9.73 -14.71
N ASN A 10 0.00 8.75 -15.31
CA ASN A 10 0.83 7.82 -14.54
C ASN A 10 1.92 8.57 -13.78
N GLU A 11 2.52 9.57 -14.40
CA GLU A 11 3.53 10.46 -13.82
C GLU A 11 2.99 11.15 -12.57
N GLU A 12 1.72 11.61 -12.57
CA GLU A 12 1.09 12.19 -11.38
C GLU A 12 0.91 11.16 -10.26
N LEU A 13 0.63 9.90 -10.60
CA LEU A 13 0.52 8.80 -9.64
C LEU A 13 1.86 8.45 -9.01
N PHE A 14 2.94 8.45 -9.80
CA PHE A 14 4.30 8.19 -9.29
C PHE A 14 4.85 9.36 -8.50
N GLN A 15 4.63 10.61 -8.94
CA GLN A 15 4.98 11.79 -8.16
C GLN A 15 4.27 11.79 -6.79
N PHE A 16 3.03 11.30 -6.73
CA PHE A 16 2.33 11.09 -5.49
C PHE A 16 3.04 10.06 -4.58
N GLY A 17 3.50 8.93 -5.14
CA GLY A 17 4.30 7.95 -4.41
C GLY A 17 5.70 8.44 -4.01
N ASP A 18 6.33 9.31 -4.79
CA ASP A 18 7.62 9.90 -4.44
C ASP A 18 7.47 10.91 -3.28
N ALA A 19 6.40 11.72 -3.28
CA ALA A 19 6.12 12.67 -2.20
C ALA A 19 5.76 12.00 -0.87
N LEU A 20 5.37 10.73 -0.92
CA LEU A 20 5.03 9.89 0.22
C LEU A 20 6.28 9.49 1.00
N LEU A 21 7.30 8.97 0.33
CA LEU A 21 8.45 8.41 1.00
C LEU A 21 9.67 9.32 0.88
N ASP A 22 10.10 9.85 2.02
CA ASP A 22 11.38 10.56 2.17
C ASP A 22 12.55 9.56 2.05
N GLY A 23 12.78 9.03 0.83
CA GLY A 23 13.81 8.04 0.52
C GLY A 23 13.33 6.58 0.30
N GLY A 24 12.04 6.33 0.10
CA GLY A 24 11.53 4.98 -0.09
C GLY A 24 11.73 4.42 -1.50
N ARG A 25 11.82 3.10 -1.61
CA ARG A 25 12.10 2.40 -2.87
C ARG A 25 10.81 1.90 -3.53
N TRP A 26 10.61 2.22 -4.81
CA TRP A 26 9.62 1.53 -5.63
C TRP A 26 10.00 0.07 -5.78
N GLU A 27 9.10 -0.82 -5.36
CA GLU A 27 9.33 -2.26 -5.40
C GLU A 27 8.82 -2.85 -6.73
N THR A 28 7.61 -2.47 -7.12
CA THR A 28 6.98 -2.92 -8.37
C THR A 28 6.01 -1.85 -8.89
N ALA A 29 5.79 -1.86 -10.20
CA ALA A 29 4.74 -1.09 -10.83
C ALA A 29 4.21 -1.85 -12.05
N GLY A 30 2.95 -1.61 -12.42
CA GLY A 30 2.38 -2.29 -13.57
C GLY A 30 1.04 -1.72 -14.00
N SER A 31 0.65 -2.11 -15.21
CA SER A 31 -0.66 -1.82 -15.78
C SER A 31 -1.36 -3.13 -16.12
N ILE A 32 -2.68 -3.18 -15.90
CA ILE A 32 -3.52 -4.35 -16.15
C ILE A 32 -4.83 -3.89 -16.78
N LYS A 33 -5.62 -4.85 -17.29
CA LYS A 33 -6.84 -4.57 -18.08
C LYS A 33 -6.55 -3.62 -19.26
N ASN A 34 -5.59 -4.00 -20.12
CA ASN A 34 -5.17 -3.21 -21.28
C ASN A 34 -4.81 -1.75 -20.92
N GLY A 35 -4.11 -1.55 -19.81
CA GLY A 35 -3.70 -0.23 -19.35
C GLY A 35 -4.77 0.55 -18.57
N THR A 36 -5.99 0.02 -18.44
CA THR A 36 -7.08 0.74 -17.74
C THR A 36 -6.82 0.88 -16.26
N VAL A 37 -6.16 -0.09 -15.63
CA VAL A 37 -5.81 -0.05 -14.21
C VAL A 37 -4.30 0.00 -14.09
N VAL A 38 -3.81 0.90 -13.26
CA VAL A 38 -2.39 1.08 -12.99
C VAL A 38 -2.15 0.97 -11.49
N PHE A 39 -1.05 0.33 -11.11
CA PHE A 39 -0.61 0.22 -9.73
C PHE A 39 0.88 0.49 -9.61
N GLY A 40 1.28 0.94 -8.43
CA GLY A 40 2.66 1.04 -7.97
C GLY A 40 2.73 0.62 -6.51
N SER A 41 3.77 -0.11 -6.15
CA SER A 41 4.02 -0.62 -4.81
C SER A 41 5.34 -0.06 -4.30
N LEU A 42 5.31 0.65 -3.18
CA LEU A 42 6.50 1.16 -2.53
C LEU A 42 6.87 0.27 -1.34
N ALA A 43 8.16 -0.07 -1.21
CA ALA A 43 8.68 -0.73 -0.03
C ALA A 43 8.69 0.27 1.14
N LEU A 44 8.20 -0.17 2.31
CA LEU A 44 8.19 0.67 3.52
C LEU A 44 9.48 0.57 4.34
N ASP A 45 10.51 -0.12 3.80
CA ASP A 45 11.83 -0.38 4.43
C ASP A 45 11.75 -0.73 5.92
N ARG A 46 10.69 -1.48 6.26
CA ARG A 46 10.43 -2.00 7.59
C ARG A 46 10.04 -3.47 7.47
N GLU A 47 10.89 -4.30 8.05
CA GLU A 47 10.75 -5.74 8.08
C GLU A 47 10.28 -6.18 9.46
N THR A 48 9.23 -7.00 9.52
CA THR A 48 8.84 -7.72 10.73
C THR A 48 9.43 -9.11 10.66
N VAL A 49 10.28 -9.48 11.63
CA VAL A 49 10.83 -10.84 11.73
C VAL A 49 10.00 -11.62 12.74
N LEU A 50 9.30 -12.64 12.26
CA LEU A 50 8.62 -13.62 13.09
C LEU A 50 9.61 -14.68 13.56
N ASP A 51 9.48 -15.07 14.82
CA ASP A 51 10.34 -16.08 15.47
C ASP A 51 11.84 -15.81 15.25
N PRO A 52 12.37 -14.67 15.73
CA PRO A 52 13.76 -14.28 15.50
C PRO A 52 14.78 -15.24 16.14
N SER A 53 14.35 -16.06 17.10
CA SER A 53 15.18 -17.08 17.76
C SER A 53 15.10 -18.45 17.08
N GLY A 54 14.20 -18.63 16.11
CA GLY A 54 14.00 -19.88 15.38
C GLY A 54 14.15 -19.68 13.87
N VAL A 55 13.07 -19.81 13.10
CA VAL A 55 13.13 -19.79 11.63
C VAL A 55 13.43 -18.38 11.08
N GLY A 56 13.04 -17.32 11.80
CA GLY A 56 13.33 -15.95 11.42
C GLY A 56 12.56 -15.49 10.16
N ASP A 57 11.27 -15.81 10.08
CA ASP A 57 10.43 -15.51 8.92
C ASP A 57 10.23 -14.00 8.74
N LYS A 58 10.71 -13.49 7.60
CA LYS A 58 10.72 -12.06 7.29
C LYS A 58 9.46 -11.65 6.56
N ILE A 59 8.74 -10.68 7.10
CA ILE A 59 7.57 -10.06 6.49
C ILE A 59 7.90 -8.64 6.06
N ASN A 60 7.89 -8.42 4.75
CA ASN A 60 8.02 -7.10 4.16
C ASN A 60 6.64 -6.48 3.93
N ASN A 61 6.52 -5.18 4.19
CA ASN A 61 5.29 -4.45 3.98
C ASN A 61 5.45 -3.37 2.92
N TYR A 62 4.35 -3.13 2.21
CA TYR A 62 4.31 -2.24 1.07
C TYR A 62 3.16 -1.24 1.18
N LEU A 63 3.40 -0.03 0.66
CA LEU A 63 2.35 0.91 0.35
C LEU A 63 1.96 0.73 -1.12
N LEU A 64 0.81 0.13 -1.34
CA LEU A 64 0.22 -0.06 -2.66
C LEU A 64 -0.62 1.15 -3.04
N VAL A 65 -0.26 1.82 -4.12
CA VAL A 65 -1.08 2.85 -4.75
C VAL A 65 -1.66 2.30 -6.04
N HIS A 66 -2.96 2.48 -6.28
CA HIS A 66 -3.59 2.07 -7.54
C HIS A 66 -4.75 2.97 -7.94
N THR A 67 -5.05 3.00 -9.24
CA THR A 67 -6.18 3.75 -9.79
C THR A 67 -6.63 3.18 -11.13
N SER A 68 -7.71 3.74 -11.70
CA SER A 68 -8.12 3.45 -13.07
C SER A 68 -8.29 4.71 -13.92
N HIS A 69 -7.97 4.55 -15.21
CA HIS A 69 -8.08 5.57 -16.25
C HIS A 69 -9.49 5.71 -16.82
N ASP A 70 -10.39 4.78 -16.52
CA ASP A 70 -11.82 4.84 -16.86
C ASP A 70 -12.69 5.43 -15.74
N GLY A 71 -12.07 5.81 -14.62
CA GLY A 71 -12.74 6.37 -13.44
C GLY A 71 -13.52 5.36 -12.60
N SER A 72 -13.47 4.05 -12.90
CA SER A 72 -14.06 2.99 -12.07
C SER A 72 -13.42 2.87 -10.69
N VAL A 73 -12.16 3.28 -10.54
CA VAL A 73 -11.40 3.25 -9.29
C VAL A 73 -10.79 4.64 -9.03
N ALA A 74 -11.09 5.22 -7.87
CA ALA A 74 -10.41 6.42 -7.38
C ALA A 74 -8.90 6.16 -7.19
N ILE A 75 -8.08 7.18 -6.99
CA ILE A 75 -6.73 6.92 -6.47
C ILE A 75 -6.89 6.32 -5.07
N GLN A 76 -6.24 5.19 -4.83
CA GLN A 76 -6.26 4.51 -3.54
C GLN A 76 -4.86 4.15 -3.08
N ALA A 77 -4.60 4.31 -1.79
CA ALA A 77 -3.38 3.88 -1.13
C ALA A 77 -3.72 2.87 -0.03
N SER A 78 -3.04 1.73 0.00
CA SER A 78 -3.31 0.62 0.92
C SER A 78 -2.02 0.03 1.45
N VAL A 79 -2.00 -0.32 2.74
CA VAL A 79 -0.87 -1.05 3.34
C VAL A 79 -1.12 -2.54 3.24
N THR A 80 -0.14 -3.27 2.72
CA THR A 80 -0.26 -4.71 2.49
C THR A 80 1.10 -5.42 2.60
N PRO A 81 1.16 -6.66 3.13
CA PRO A 81 2.35 -7.50 3.06
C PRO A 81 2.51 -8.19 1.69
N VAL A 82 1.55 -8.02 0.78
CA VAL A 82 1.53 -8.70 -0.52
C VAL A 82 2.34 -7.90 -1.54
N ARG A 83 3.42 -8.50 -2.06
CA ARG A 83 4.17 -7.93 -3.20
C ARG A 83 3.33 -8.07 -4.48
N VAL A 84 2.84 -6.95 -5.00
CA VAL A 84 1.99 -6.96 -6.20
C VAL A 84 2.85 -6.99 -7.46
N VAL A 85 2.69 -8.01 -8.30
CA VAL A 85 3.37 -8.16 -9.60
C VAL A 85 2.41 -8.41 -10.75
N CYS A 86 1.19 -8.84 -10.45
CA CYS A 86 0.16 -9.17 -11.44
C CYS A 86 -1.25 -8.92 -10.87
N GLN A 87 -2.27 -9.07 -11.73
CA GLN A 87 -3.68 -8.91 -11.38
C GLN A 87 -4.11 -9.80 -10.20
N ASN A 88 -3.63 -11.04 -10.12
CA ASN A 88 -3.99 -11.96 -9.04
C ASN A 88 -3.49 -11.43 -7.69
N THR A 89 -2.21 -11.04 -7.63
CA THR A 89 -1.62 -10.46 -6.42
C THR A 89 -2.25 -9.12 -6.04
N LEU A 90 -2.67 -8.31 -7.03
CA LEU A 90 -3.40 -7.08 -6.76
C LEU A 90 -4.74 -7.37 -6.07
N ASN A 91 -5.50 -8.35 -6.57
CA ASN A 91 -6.77 -8.73 -5.96
C ASN A 91 -6.59 -9.23 -4.52
N VAL A 92 -5.54 -10.02 -4.26
CA VAL A 92 -5.20 -10.47 -2.90
C VAL A 92 -4.81 -9.28 -2.03
N ALA A 93 -3.97 -8.37 -2.51
CA ALA A 93 -3.55 -7.18 -1.79
C ALA A 93 -4.72 -6.25 -1.44
N LEU A 94 -5.74 -6.18 -2.30
CA LEU A 94 -6.95 -5.35 -2.13
C LEU A 94 -8.07 -6.06 -1.37
N HIS A 95 -7.93 -7.34 -1.04
CA HIS A 95 -8.94 -8.08 -0.28
C HIS A 95 -9.08 -7.49 1.13
N LYS A 96 -10.31 -7.30 1.63
CA LYS A 96 -10.58 -6.62 2.92
C LYS A 96 -9.84 -7.23 4.12
N SER A 97 -9.57 -8.54 4.09
CA SER A 97 -8.79 -9.21 5.15
C SER A 97 -7.30 -8.83 5.15
N ASN A 98 -6.79 -8.42 3.99
CA ASN A 98 -5.38 -8.19 3.71
C ASN A 98 -5.05 -6.69 3.64
N VAL A 99 -6.04 -5.85 3.35
CA VAL A 99 -5.97 -4.39 3.44
C VAL A 99 -6.17 -3.98 4.90
N LYS A 100 -5.11 -3.55 5.54
CA LYS A 100 -5.14 -3.16 6.96
C LYS A 100 -5.57 -1.72 7.16
N GLN A 101 -5.28 -0.87 6.17
CA GLN A 101 -5.75 0.51 6.04
C GLN A 101 -5.87 0.84 4.55
N SER A 102 -6.93 1.55 4.15
CA SER A 102 -7.07 2.07 2.79
C SER A 102 -7.54 3.51 2.79
N TYR A 103 -6.92 4.30 1.92
CA TYR A 103 -7.23 5.71 1.72
C TYR A 103 -7.76 5.93 0.32
N LYS A 104 -8.89 6.62 0.21
CA LYS A 104 -9.45 7.02 -1.08
C LYS A 104 -9.18 8.49 -1.31
N ILE A 105 -8.37 8.77 -2.31
CA ILE A 105 -8.06 10.12 -2.74
C ILE A 105 -8.98 10.44 -3.90
N ARG A 106 -9.80 11.48 -3.73
CA ARG A 106 -10.71 11.90 -4.80
C ARG A 106 -9.88 12.42 -5.97
N HIS A 107 -10.22 12.00 -7.18
CA HIS A 107 -9.62 12.49 -8.42
C HIS A 107 -9.67 14.03 -8.55
N THR A 108 -10.65 14.66 -7.89
CA THR A 108 -10.86 16.12 -7.89
C THR A 108 -10.03 16.89 -6.86
N GLN A 109 -9.24 16.25 -6.01
CA GLN A 109 -8.35 16.96 -5.07
C GLN A 109 -7.15 17.58 -5.79
N THR A 110 -6.67 18.71 -5.26
CA THR A 110 -5.42 19.34 -5.71
C THR A 110 -4.22 18.46 -5.40
N ALA A 111 -3.09 18.67 -6.09
CA ALA A 111 -1.86 17.92 -5.86
C ALA A 111 -1.42 18.00 -4.38
N GLU A 112 -1.50 19.17 -3.72
CA GLU A 112 -1.15 19.28 -2.29
C GLU A 112 -2.08 18.47 -1.39
N GLY A 113 -3.39 18.46 -1.69
CA GLY A 113 -4.37 17.65 -0.95
C GLY A 113 -4.09 16.16 -1.08
N LYS A 114 -3.71 15.71 -2.28
CA LYS A 114 -3.26 14.33 -2.51
C LYS A 114 -2.05 14.02 -1.62
N VAL A 115 -0.99 14.85 -1.64
CA VAL A 115 0.22 14.65 -0.83
C VAL A 115 -0.07 14.58 0.67
N ALA A 116 -0.96 15.43 1.19
CA ALA A 116 -1.34 15.39 2.59
C ALA A 116 -2.05 14.08 2.97
N ALA A 117 -3.02 13.63 2.17
CA ALA A 117 -3.71 12.35 2.37
C ALA A 117 -2.73 11.16 2.30
N ALA A 118 -1.72 11.28 1.44
CA ALA A 118 -0.63 10.36 1.34
C ALA A 118 0.15 10.23 2.66
N ARG A 119 0.66 11.36 3.18
CA ARG A 119 1.43 11.39 4.43
C ARG A 119 0.65 10.82 5.60
N GLU A 120 -0.65 11.08 5.64
CA GLU A 120 -1.57 10.50 6.62
C GLU A 120 -1.62 8.97 6.50
N ALA A 121 -1.78 8.44 5.28
CA ALA A 121 -1.78 7.01 5.02
C ALA A 121 -0.49 6.33 5.47
N LEU A 122 0.66 6.98 5.28
CA LEU A 122 1.95 6.51 5.80
C LEU A 122 2.05 6.55 7.32
N GLY A 123 1.53 7.60 7.95
CA GLY A 123 1.46 7.69 9.40
C GLY A 123 0.69 6.51 9.98
N LEU A 124 -0.50 6.21 9.43
CA LEU A 124 -1.26 5.04 9.85
C LEU A 124 -0.58 3.71 9.51
N ALA A 125 0.13 3.63 8.37
CA ALA A 125 0.92 2.46 8.03
C ALA A 125 1.97 2.15 9.09
N LYS A 126 2.72 3.16 9.53
CA LYS A 126 3.73 3.02 10.59
C LYS A 126 3.11 2.53 11.89
N THR A 127 2.03 3.17 12.34
CA THR A 127 1.30 2.75 13.55
C THR A 127 0.80 1.32 13.44
N TYR A 128 0.24 0.94 12.29
CA TYR A 128 -0.21 -0.43 12.07
C TYR A 128 0.94 -1.43 12.19
N LEU A 129 2.10 -1.14 11.59
CA LEU A 129 3.27 -2.00 11.66
C LEU A 129 3.82 -2.11 13.08
N ASP A 130 3.85 -1.01 13.85
CA ASP A 130 4.22 -1.03 15.27
C ASP A 130 3.33 -1.96 16.09
N GLU A 131 2.01 -1.89 15.88
CA GLU A 131 1.05 -2.74 16.59
C GLU A 131 1.12 -4.20 16.13
N PHE A 132 1.34 -4.44 14.83
CA PHE A 132 1.54 -5.78 14.30
C PHE A 132 2.78 -6.45 14.90
N ASP A 133 3.90 -5.73 14.97
CA ASP A 133 5.14 -6.22 15.60
C ASP A 133 4.87 -6.64 17.05
N LYS A 134 4.20 -5.79 17.84
CA LYS A 134 3.87 -6.11 19.25
C LYS A 134 3.00 -7.36 19.38
N MET A 135 1.94 -7.46 18.58
CA MET A 135 1.04 -8.63 18.61
C MET A 135 1.76 -9.91 18.22
N ALA A 136 2.59 -9.86 17.17
CA ALA A 136 3.38 -11.00 16.71
C ALA A 136 4.31 -11.51 17.81
N HIS A 137 5.03 -10.61 18.50
CA HIS A 137 5.90 -10.98 19.62
C HIS A 137 5.11 -11.61 20.78
N GLN A 138 3.95 -11.06 21.14
CA GLN A 138 3.11 -11.62 22.20
C GLN A 138 2.64 -13.04 21.88
N MET A 139 2.18 -13.28 20.64
CA MET A 139 1.69 -14.60 20.23
C MET A 139 2.78 -15.67 20.27
N ILE A 140 4.01 -15.33 19.87
CA ILE A 140 5.16 -16.24 19.95
C ILE A 140 5.43 -16.63 21.41
N LEU A 141 5.49 -15.64 22.31
CA LEU A 141 5.78 -15.89 23.73
C LEU A 141 4.72 -16.77 24.41
N THR A 142 3.44 -16.59 24.05
CA THR A 142 2.35 -17.42 24.60
C THR A 142 2.39 -18.87 24.13
N LEU A 143 2.93 -19.16 22.94
CA LEU A 143 3.07 -20.53 22.42
C LEU A 143 4.23 -21.28 23.09
N SER A 144 5.30 -20.57 23.49
CA SER A 144 6.45 -21.15 24.19
C SER A 144 6.26 -21.37 25.70
N SER A 145 5.14 -20.91 26.25
CA SER A 145 4.85 -20.97 27.71
C SER A 145 3.89 -22.13 28.09
N ASN A 146 3.48 -22.95 27.12
CA ASN A 146 2.70 -24.18 27.29
C ASN A 146 3.51 -25.38 26.81
#